data_AF-A0A536FFN4-F1
#
_entry.id   AF-A0A536FFN4-F1
#
_cell.length_a   1.000
_cell.length_b   1.000
_cell.length_c   1.000
_cell.angle_alpha   90.00
_cell.angle_beta   90.00
_cell.angle_gamma   90.00
#
_symmetry.space_group_name_H-M   'P 1'
#
loop_
_entity.id
_entity.type
_entity.pdbx_description
1 polymer ?
#
loop_
_entity_poly.entity_id
_entity_poly.type
_entity_poly.pdbx_seq_one_letter_code
_entity_poly.pdbx_strand_id
1 'polypeptide(L)'
;MGVADLDHDRQSYDGRVLETFVDIAGRLMSIPVQHKKRLAVLRWIVEDFQPGRLYPEEEVNRIIARRHPDFASLRRFLIDEEQMQRRRGVYWRTGSVANVGYDPPSWPER
;
A
#
# COMPACT_ATOMS: atom_id res chain seq x y z
N MET A 1 -18.55 -14.09 -17.17
CA MET A 1 -18.01 -12.81 -16.67
C MET A 1 -16.77 -13.16 -15.88
N GLY A 2 -15.60 -13.03 -16.51
CA GLY A 2 -14.35 -13.61 -16.01
C GLY A 2 -13.64 -12.71 -15.01
N VAL A 3 -12.73 -13.27 -14.21
CA VAL A 3 -11.87 -12.52 -13.27
C VAL A 3 -11.11 -11.36 -13.95
N ALA A 4 -10.73 -11.52 -15.21
CA ALA A 4 -10.05 -10.49 -16.00
C ALA A 4 -10.93 -9.24 -16.29
N ASP A 5 -12.24 -9.40 -16.47
CA ASP A 5 -13.16 -8.28 -16.68
C ASP A 5 -13.25 -7.41 -15.40
N LEU A 6 -13.34 -8.05 -14.23
CA LEU A 6 -13.40 -7.37 -12.94
C LEU A 6 -12.12 -6.59 -12.61
N ASP A 7 -10.96 -7.15 -12.97
CA ASP A 7 -9.67 -6.49 -12.79
C ASP A 7 -9.50 -5.27 -13.70
N HIS A 8 -10.02 -5.34 -14.93
CA HIS A 8 -9.99 -4.20 -15.85
C HIS A 8 -10.92 -3.07 -15.39
N ASP A 9 -12.15 -3.41 -15.00
CA ASP A 9 -13.13 -2.45 -14.46
C ASP A 9 -12.60 -1.75 -13.19
N ARG A 10 -11.91 -2.52 -12.32
CA ARG A 10 -11.25 -1.98 -11.13
C ARG A 10 -10.12 -1.02 -11.49
N GLN A 11 -9.23 -1.38 -12.41
CA GLN A 11 -8.14 -0.50 -12.84
C GLN A 11 -8.68 0.80 -13.46
N SER A 12 -9.75 0.73 -14.25
CA SER A 12 -10.43 1.91 -14.82
C SER A 12 -11.08 2.79 -13.75
N TYR A 13 -11.65 2.21 -12.71
CA TYR A 13 -12.14 2.97 -11.56
C TYR A 13 -11.00 3.64 -10.78
N ASP A 14 -9.93 2.90 -10.50
CA ASP A 14 -8.80 3.40 -9.72
C ASP A 14 -8.11 4.56 -10.44
N GLY A 15 -7.90 4.45 -11.76
CA GLY A 15 -7.33 5.54 -12.56
C GLY A 15 -8.11 6.85 -12.41
N ARG A 16 -9.44 6.81 -12.55
CA ARG A 16 -10.29 8.00 -12.38
C ARG A 16 -10.24 8.58 -10.97
N VAL A 17 -10.10 7.73 -9.94
CA VAL A 17 -9.90 8.20 -8.57
C VAL A 17 -8.54 8.91 -8.47
N LEU A 18 -7.47 8.32 -8.98
CA LEU A 18 -6.13 8.90 -8.91
C LEU A 18 -6.05 10.25 -9.64
N GLU A 19 -6.69 10.39 -10.81
CA GLU A 19 -6.80 11.67 -11.53
C GLU A 19 -7.42 12.80 -10.67
N THR A 20 -8.29 12.45 -9.72
CA THR A 20 -8.95 13.43 -8.84
C THR A 20 -8.11 13.77 -7.61
N PHE A 21 -7.30 12.84 -7.10
CA PHE A 21 -6.64 12.95 -5.80
C PHE A 21 -5.13 13.11 -5.87
N VAL A 22 -4.50 12.82 -7.00
CA VAL A 22 -3.04 12.86 -7.17
C VAL A 22 -2.66 14.01 -8.11
N ASP A 23 -1.71 14.84 -7.68
CA ASP A 23 -1.20 15.94 -8.50
C ASP A 23 -0.25 15.44 -9.60
N ILE A 24 0.09 16.33 -10.54
CA ILE A 24 1.02 16.03 -11.65
C ILE A 24 2.43 15.65 -11.19
N ALA A 25 2.80 15.97 -9.94
CA ALA A 25 4.08 15.61 -9.33
C ALA A 25 4.01 14.24 -8.61
N GLY A 26 2.86 13.55 -8.67
CA GLY A 26 2.67 12.25 -8.04
C GLY A 26 2.48 12.32 -6.53
N ARG A 27 2.00 13.45 -5.99
CA ARG A 27 1.63 13.60 -4.58
C ARG A 27 0.14 13.51 -4.38
N LEU A 28 -0.27 12.83 -3.32
CA LEU A 28 -1.65 12.81 -2.88
C LEU A 28 -2.01 14.20 -2.34
N MET A 29 -3.09 14.79 -2.83
CA MET A 29 -3.56 16.11 -2.39
C MET A 29 -4.39 16.01 -1.10
N SER A 30 -5.16 14.93 -0.95
CA SER A 30 -5.93 14.64 0.27
C SER A 30 -6.25 13.14 0.36
N ILE A 31 -6.41 12.64 1.59
CA ILE A 31 -6.84 11.25 1.81
C ILE A 31 -8.36 11.17 1.63
N PRO A 32 -8.89 10.33 0.72
CA PRO A 32 -10.33 10.22 0.52
C PRO A 32 -11.07 9.71 1.76
N VAL A 33 -12.16 10.37 2.12
CA VAL A 33 -13.06 9.94 3.22
C VAL A 33 -13.84 8.68 2.82
N GLN A 34 -14.29 8.60 1.57
CA GLN A 34 -15.03 7.45 1.05
C GLN A 34 -14.12 6.22 0.94
N HIS A 35 -14.51 5.12 1.59
CA HIS A 35 -13.73 3.88 1.69
C HIS A 35 -13.27 3.35 0.32
N LYS A 36 -14.17 3.23 -0.66
CA LYS A 36 -13.83 2.71 -2.00
C LYS A 36 -12.79 3.56 -2.74
N LYS A 37 -12.83 4.89 -2.58
CA LYS A 37 -11.83 5.79 -3.18
C LYS A 37 -10.50 5.70 -2.44
N ARG A 38 -10.53 5.61 -1.10
CA ARG A 38 -9.32 5.42 -0.29
C ARG A 38 -8.63 4.11 -0.65
N LEU A 39 -9.38 3.03 -0.85
CA LEU A 39 -8.84 1.76 -1.33
C LEU A 39 -8.07 1.87 -2.64
N ALA A 40 -8.55 2.65 -3.61
CA ALA A 40 -7.85 2.92 -4.86
C ALA A 40 -6.51 3.65 -4.61
N VAL A 41 -6.53 4.67 -3.75
CA VAL A 41 -5.32 5.40 -3.36
C VAL A 41 -4.31 4.49 -2.64
N LEU A 42 -4.77 3.63 -1.73
CA LEU A 42 -3.91 2.71 -1.00
C LEU A 42 -3.26 1.67 -1.92
N ARG A 43 -4.01 1.15 -2.89
CA ARG A 43 -3.45 0.26 -3.93
C ARG A 43 -2.35 0.94 -4.73
N TRP A 44 -2.51 2.22 -5.04
CA TRP A 44 -1.45 2.97 -5.70
C TRP A 44 -0.23 3.22 -4.80
N ILE A 45 -0.43 3.56 -3.52
CA ILE A 45 0.68 3.78 -2.58
C ILE A 45 1.46 2.49 -2.32
N VAL A 46 0.78 1.33 -2.19
CA VAL A 46 1.45 0.07 -1.86
C VAL A 46 2.42 -0.39 -2.95
N GLU A 47 2.27 0.10 -4.19
CA GLU A 47 3.21 -0.15 -5.28
C GLU A 47 4.59 0.48 -5.07
N ASP A 48 4.73 1.46 -4.17
CA ASP A 48 6.05 1.99 -3.77
C ASP A 48 6.86 0.97 -2.92
N PHE A 49 6.24 -0.16 -2.53
CA PHE A 49 6.85 -1.23 -1.75
C PHE A 49 7.00 -2.51 -2.59
N GLN A 50 8.23 -2.99 -2.66
CA GLN A 50 8.54 -4.30 -3.25
C GLN A 50 7.95 -5.44 -2.40
N PRO A 51 7.23 -6.39 -3.01
CA PRO A 51 6.81 -7.64 -2.37
C PRO A 51 8.01 -8.42 -1.79
N GLY A 52 7.82 -9.05 -0.63
CA GLY A 52 8.86 -9.87 0.02
C GLY A 52 9.98 -9.11 0.72
N ARG A 53 10.09 -7.79 0.55
CA ARG A 53 11.05 -6.94 1.28
C ARG A 53 10.51 -6.51 2.64
N LEU A 54 11.37 -6.51 3.64
CA LEU A 54 11.10 -5.98 4.98
C LEU A 54 11.55 -4.53 5.10
N TYR A 55 10.71 -3.69 5.72
CA TYR A 55 10.94 -2.26 5.88
C TYR A 55 10.81 -1.88 7.35
N PRO A 56 11.83 -1.27 7.98
CA PRO A 56 11.66 -0.61 9.28
C PRO A 56 10.65 0.53 9.19
N GLU A 57 9.98 0.85 10.30
CA GLU A 57 8.96 1.90 10.36
C GLU A 57 9.45 3.25 9.81
N GLU A 58 10.68 3.63 10.10
CA GLU A 58 11.28 4.87 9.59
C GLU A 58 11.41 4.89 8.06
N GLU A 59 11.71 3.74 7.45
CA GLU A 59 11.77 3.63 5.99
C GLU A 59 10.37 3.73 5.38
N VAL A 60 9.38 3.05 5.97
CA VAL A 60 7.97 3.16 5.56
C VAL A 60 7.49 4.61 5.63
N ASN A 61 7.77 5.30 6.75
CA ASN A 61 7.41 6.69 6.93
C ASN A 61 8.05 7.56 5.84
N ARG A 62 9.35 7.39 5.57
CA ARG A 62 10.05 8.14 4.51
C ARG A 62 9.48 7.85 3.12
N ILE A 63 9.11 6.60 2.82
CA ILE A 63 8.52 6.21 1.53
C ILE A 63 7.18 6.91 1.33
N ILE A 64 6.27 6.78 2.30
CA ILE A 64 4.93 7.37 2.22
C ILE A 64 5.00 8.90 2.25
N ALA A 65 5.94 9.49 3.00
CA ALA A 65 6.11 10.94 3.08
C ALA A 65 6.43 11.60 1.74
N ARG A 66 6.96 10.85 0.76
CA ARG A 66 7.12 11.36 -0.62
C ARG A 66 5.77 11.61 -1.31
N ARG A 67 4.73 10.88 -0.91
CA ARG A 67 3.38 10.97 -1.47
C ARG A 67 2.49 11.91 -0.67
N HIS A 68 2.58 11.91 0.66
CA HIS A 68 1.71 12.72 1.53
C HIS A 68 2.34 12.95 2.92
N PRO A 69 2.21 14.14 3.54
CA PRO A 69 2.77 14.42 4.86
C PRO A 69 2.11 13.61 5.99
N ASP A 70 0.82 13.27 5.87
CA ASP A 70 0.14 12.37 6.79
C ASP A 70 0.45 10.88 6.48
N PHE A 71 1.73 10.54 6.61
CA PHE A 71 2.21 9.16 6.40
C PHE A 71 1.73 8.21 7.50
N ALA A 72 1.40 8.72 8.69
CA ALA A 72 0.93 7.93 9.81
C ALA A 72 -0.47 7.34 9.54
N SER A 73 -1.41 8.16 9.07
CA SER A 73 -2.75 7.69 8.69
C SER A 73 -2.69 6.72 7.51
N LEU A 74 -1.91 7.02 6.48
CA LEU A 74 -1.76 6.15 5.32
C LEU A 74 -1.14 4.80 5.69
N ARG A 75 -0.10 4.78 6.54
CA ARG A 75 0.49 3.55 7.08
C ARG A 75 -0.54 2.73 7.87
N ARG A 76 -1.36 3.38 8.68
CA ARG A 76 -2.45 2.71 9.41
C ARG A 76 -3.45 2.07 8.44
N PHE A 77 -3.92 2.81 7.45
CA PHE A 77 -4.88 2.30 6.47
C PHE A 77 -4.31 1.17 5.61
N LEU A 78 -3.02 1.20 5.26
CA LEU A 78 -2.38 0.09 4.53
C LEU A 78 -2.41 -1.22 5.33
N ILE A 79 -2.31 -1.14 6.66
CA ILE A 79 -2.47 -2.29 7.55
C ILE A 79 -3.94 -2.69 7.68
N ASP A 80 -4.83 -1.72 7.93
CA ASP A 80 -6.25 -1.99 8.16
C ASP A 80 -6.94 -2.62 6.94
N GLU A 81 -6.49 -2.27 5.72
CA GLU A 81 -6.97 -2.84 4.45
C GLU A 81 -6.12 -4.02 3.96
N GLU A 82 -5.29 -4.60 4.84
CA GLU A 82 -4.47 -5.81 4.61
C GLU A 82 -3.48 -5.74 3.45
N GLN A 83 -3.19 -4.54 2.92
CA GLN A 83 -2.21 -4.34 1.84
C GLN A 83 -0.76 -4.40 2.34
N MET A 84 -0.57 -4.16 3.64
CA MET A 84 0.67 -4.41 4.34
C MET A 84 0.40 -5.16 5.65
N GLN A 85 1.43 -5.79 6.18
CA GLN A 85 1.46 -6.34 7.54
C GLN A 85 2.60 -5.71 8.33
N ARG A 86 2.52 -5.81 9.66
CA ARG A 86 3.51 -5.26 10.59
C ARG A 86 3.76 -6.19 11.76
N ARG A 87 5.01 -6.36 12.16
CA ARG A 87 5.38 -6.96 13.44
C ARG A 87 6.69 -6.39 13.98
N ARG A 88 6.72 -6.06 15.28
CA ARG A 88 7.86 -5.43 15.98
C ARG A 88 8.47 -4.22 15.25
N GLY A 89 7.63 -3.35 14.69
CA GLY A 89 8.08 -2.14 13.97
C GLY A 89 8.63 -2.38 12.56
N VAL A 90 8.57 -3.62 12.07
CA VAL A 90 8.93 -4.00 10.69
C VAL A 90 7.66 -4.26 9.88
N TYR A 91 7.64 -3.81 8.64
CA TYR A 91 6.52 -3.87 7.70
C TYR A 91 6.89 -4.64 6.43
N TRP A 92 5.89 -5.23 5.79
CA TRP A 92 6.01 -5.85 4.47
C TRP A 92 4.68 -5.76 3.71
N ARG A 93 4.75 -5.77 2.38
CA ARG A 93 3.59 -5.76 1.48
C ARG A 93 2.94 -7.15 1.38
N THR A 94 1.61 -7.20 1.31
CA THR A 94 0.79 -8.42 1.12
C THR A 94 0.50 -8.67 -0.37
N GLY A 95 0.55 -9.94 -0.82
CA GLY A 95 0.38 -10.33 -2.25
C GLY A 95 1.56 -9.90 -3.13
N SER A 96 2.01 -10.60 -4.18
CA SER A 96 1.46 -11.66 -5.03
C SER A 96 2.59 -12.67 -5.37
N VAL A 97 3.04 -13.40 -4.35
CA VAL A 97 4.05 -14.48 -4.38
C VAL A 97 5.49 -14.01 -4.73
N ALA A 98 6.50 -14.33 -3.93
CA ALA A 98 6.55 -15.33 -2.86
C ALA A 98 7.04 -14.71 -1.54
N ASN A 99 6.26 -14.76 -0.46
CA ASN A 99 6.46 -15.83 0.51
C ASN A 99 6.80 -17.18 -0.16
N VAL A 100 8.08 -17.44 -0.44
CA VAL A 100 8.54 -18.79 -0.81
C VAL A 100 8.51 -19.61 0.47
N GLY A 101 7.32 -20.06 0.91
CA GLY A 101 7.21 -20.98 2.04
C GLY A 101 7.91 -20.55 3.33
N TYR A 102 8.11 -19.25 3.53
CA TYR A 102 8.85 -18.71 4.65
C TYR A 102 8.02 -17.60 5.28
N ASP A 103 7.27 -17.97 6.31
CA ASP A 103 7.35 -17.16 7.52
C ASP A 103 8.86 -17.00 7.77
N PRO A 104 9.44 -15.78 7.80
CA PRO A 104 10.88 -15.63 7.97
C PRO A 104 11.32 -16.54 9.13
N PRO A 105 12.41 -17.30 8.94
CA PRO A 105 12.81 -18.28 9.93
C PRO A 105 13.04 -17.48 11.19
N SER A 106 12.32 -17.83 12.26
CA SER A 106 12.57 -17.33 13.61
C SER A 106 13.25 -15.96 13.63
N TRP A 107 12.45 -14.89 13.65
CA TRP A 107 12.80 -13.56 14.17
C TRP A 107 14.25 -13.45 14.61
N PRO A 108 15.08 -12.50 14.13
CA PRO A 108 16.41 -12.37 14.68
C PRO A 108 16.29 -12.26 16.20
N GLU A 109 16.69 -13.33 16.88
CA GLU A 109 16.89 -13.35 18.31
C GLU A 109 18.14 -12.51 18.51
N ARG A 110 17.93 -11.27 18.93
CA ARG A 110 18.84 -10.47 19.77
C ARG A 110 18.20 -9.13 20.10
#